data_AF-A0AAW3HMM8-F1
#
_entry.id   AF-A0AAW3HMM8-F1
#
_cell.length_a   1.000
_cell.length_b   1.000
_cell.length_c   1.000
_cell.angle_alpha   90.00
_cell.angle_beta   90.00
_cell.angle_gamma   90.00
#
_symmetry.space_group_name_H-M   'P 1'
#
loop_
_entity.id
_entity.type
_entity.pdbx_description
1 polymer ?
#
loop_
_entity_poly.entity_id
_entity_poly.type
_entity_poly.pdbx_seq_one_letter_code
_entity_poly.pdbx_strand_id
1 'polypeptide(L)'
;MTIRILSWRADSFTHEADDLRSADEDLLAHAKERMALRLSQVIAQLKTVLETDAGSWDHTFVTLPEFFWNTRWSNVHGEDDIMKLGDFYMSNVSDVVNKLIDAFPARSGDPSSAITFLAGTCATLYRDDDESEKTPCHDPVFHAVNWLLCGQNTRSDKSLTMWPKRYVSTIDFFPQVEGHAIPGHISVQLPDGQIVHIGDSSEVSAESLNGIVVTDYFTNTYAGDKPFSIDICLDYFTQGNVRPAGWEQRVAELQSKSSDIDFLIACGMPVSEPPQNPGGVKFLVRNDGMPVASQCQAWSFSAGKATPVAATNPTANFVRFLL
;
A
#
# COMPACT_ATOMS: atom_id res chain seq x y z
N MET A 1 22.96 -12.43 -7.01
CA MET A 1 21.55 -12.43 -7.42
C MET A 1 21.26 -11.04 -7.94
N THR A 2 20.66 -10.89 -9.12
CA THR A 2 20.29 -9.60 -9.70
C THR A 2 18.81 -9.37 -9.51
N ILE A 3 18.44 -8.34 -8.74
CA ILE A 3 17.04 -8.02 -8.47
C ILE A 3 16.71 -6.70 -9.15
N ARG A 4 15.63 -6.71 -9.94
CA ARG A 4 15.09 -5.49 -10.53
C ARG A 4 13.88 -5.03 -9.73
N ILE A 5 13.85 -3.77 -9.35
CA ILE A 5 12.67 -3.14 -8.73
C ILE A 5 12.10 -2.12 -9.71
N LEU A 6 10.81 -2.22 -10.01
CA LEU A 6 10.06 -1.28 -10.85
C LEU A 6 9.02 -0.59 -9.97
N SER A 7 9.34 0.61 -9.50
CA SER A 7 8.46 1.42 -8.66
C SER A 7 7.63 2.35 -9.53
N TRP A 8 6.31 2.23 -9.45
CA TRP A 8 5.39 3.15 -10.09
C TRP A 8 5.44 4.49 -9.38
N ARG A 9 5.75 5.52 -10.16
CA ARG A 9 5.82 6.91 -9.74
C ARG A 9 4.50 7.58 -10.06
N ALA A 10 3.66 7.68 -9.03
CA ALA A 10 2.37 8.32 -9.09
C ALA A 10 2.17 9.19 -7.87
N ASP A 11 1.44 10.28 -8.08
CA ASP A 11 0.88 11.10 -7.03
C ASP A 11 -0.39 10.44 -6.43
N SER A 12 -0.36 9.30 -5.74
CA SER A 12 -1.61 8.71 -5.24
C SER A 12 -2.37 9.56 -4.20
N PHE A 13 -1.75 10.60 -3.64
CA PHE A 13 -2.41 11.51 -2.70
C PHE A 13 -3.27 12.55 -3.42
N THR A 14 -2.66 13.22 -4.40
CA THR A 14 -3.27 14.31 -5.13
C THR A 14 -3.45 14.01 -6.62
N HIS A 15 -3.40 12.74 -7.05
CA HIS A 15 -3.22 12.36 -8.47
C HIS A 15 -4.21 12.97 -9.43
N GLU A 16 -5.35 13.32 -8.88
CA GLU A 16 -6.41 13.91 -9.64
C GLU A 16 -6.93 15.16 -8.92
N ALA A 17 -6.11 16.21 -8.86
CA ALA A 17 -6.51 17.53 -8.34
C ALA A 17 -7.88 17.99 -8.90
N ASP A 18 -8.18 17.53 -10.11
CA ASP A 18 -9.41 17.80 -10.85
C ASP A 18 -10.39 16.60 -10.96
N ASP A 19 -10.14 15.45 -10.34
CA ASP A 19 -11.10 14.32 -10.28
C ASP A 19 -12.03 14.44 -9.08
N LEU A 20 -12.85 15.48 -9.18
CA LEU A 20 -13.98 15.64 -8.31
C LEU A 20 -15.21 15.03 -8.97
N ARG A 21 -15.83 14.09 -8.27
CA ARG A 21 -17.12 13.55 -8.64
C ARG A 21 -18.13 14.69 -8.66
N SER A 22 -18.91 14.80 -9.74
CA SER A 22 -20.01 15.77 -9.76
C SER A 22 -21.11 15.35 -8.77
N ALA A 23 -21.92 16.29 -8.26
CA ALA A 23 -22.94 15.98 -7.25
C ALA A 23 -23.92 14.86 -7.68
N ASP A 24 -24.20 14.75 -8.98
CA ASP A 24 -25.15 13.80 -9.57
C ASP A 24 -24.51 12.48 -10.05
N GLU A 25 -23.18 12.39 -10.07
CA GLU A 25 -22.47 11.20 -10.54
C GLU A 25 -22.44 10.12 -9.45
N ASP A 26 -22.66 8.85 -9.79
CA ASP A 26 -22.63 7.77 -8.81
C ASP A 26 -21.20 7.49 -8.30
N LEU A 27 -21.02 7.45 -6.98
CA LEU A 27 -19.70 7.25 -6.34
C LEU A 27 -19.04 5.93 -6.72
N LEU A 28 -19.81 4.84 -6.81
CA LEU A 28 -19.26 3.53 -7.10
C LEU A 28 -18.90 3.39 -8.57
N ALA A 29 -19.72 3.95 -9.47
CA ALA A 29 -19.40 4.05 -10.89
C ALA A 29 -18.09 4.81 -11.11
N HIS A 30 -17.95 5.96 -10.44
CA HIS A 30 -16.74 6.78 -10.46
C HIS A 30 -15.51 6.02 -9.95
N ALA A 31 -15.59 5.44 -8.74
CA ALA A 31 -14.49 4.66 -8.16
C ALA A 31 -14.07 3.49 -9.06
N LYS A 32 -15.05 2.80 -9.66
CA LYS A 32 -14.80 1.69 -10.59
C LYS A 32 -14.09 2.14 -11.87
N GLU A 33 -14.50 3.26 -12.45
CA GLU A 33 -13.84 3.82 -13.63
C GLU A 33 -12.38 4.18 -13.33
N ARG A 34 -12.12 4.84 -12.21
CA ARG A 34 -10.76 5.22 -11.79
C ARG A 34 -9.86 4.02 -11.52
N MET A 35 -10.35 2.99 -10.82
CA MET A 35 -9.60 1.75 -10.63
C MET A 35 -9.26 1.08 -11.97
N ALA A 36 -10.21 1.01 -12.90
CA ALA A 36 -10.00 0.42 -14.22
C ALA A 36 -8.98 1.22 -15.05
N LEU A 37 -9.04 2.55 -15.00
CA LEU A 37 -8.10 3.44 -15.66
C LEU A 37 -6.68 3.21 -15.14
N ARG A 38 -6.49 3.25 -13.82
CA ARG A 38 -5.18 3.03 -13.17
C ARG A 38 -4.61 1.67 -13.51
N LEU A 39 -5.42 0.61 -13.44
CA LEU A 39 -5.03 -0.74 -13.84
C LEU A 39 -4.53 -0.76 -15.29
N SER A 40 -5.28 -0.16 -16.22
CA SER A 40 -4.91 -0.13 -17.64
C SER A 40 -3.59 0.60 -17.90
N GLN A 41 -3.35 1.71 -17.20
CA GLN A 41 -2.14 2.51 -17.30
C GLN A 41 -0.91 1.77 -16.78
N VAL A 42 -1.03 1.14 -15.60
CA VAL A 42 0.04 0.32 -15.02
C VAL A 42 0.39 -0.84 -15.95
N ILE A 43 -0.62 -1.58 -16.46
CA ILE A 43 -0.39 -2.68 -17.38
C ILE A 43 0.32 -2.20 -18.66
N ALA A 44 -0.17 -1.13 -19.29
CA ALA A 44 0.40 -0.63 -20.54
C ALA A 44 1.88 -0.22 -20.37
N GLN A 45 2.18 0.57 -19.34
CA GLN A 45 3.53 1.04 -19.07
C GLN A 45 4.46 -0.09 -18.63
N LEU A 46 3.98 -1.03 -17.80
CA LEU A 46 4.81 -2.14 -17.35
C LEU A 46 5.16 -3.07 -18.53
N LYS A 47 4.22 -3.32 -19.46
CA LYS A 47 4.53 -4.03 -20.72
C LYS A 47 5.66 -3.34 -21.47
N THR A 48 5.57 -2.03 -21.68
CA THR A 48 6.64 -1.26 -22.34
C THR A 48 7.98 -1.38 -21.62
N VAL A 49 8.02 -1.28 -20.30
CA VAL A 49 9.27 -1.46 -19.51
C VAL A 49 9.85 -2.86 -19.73
N LEU A 50 9.02 -3.91 -19.61
CA LEU A 50 9.49 -5.29 -19.69
C LEU A 50 9.94 -5.70 -21.10
N GLU A 51 9.36 -5.12 -22.15
CA GLU A 51 9.74 -5.36 -23.55
C GLU A 51 11.05 -4.65 -23.94
N THR A 52 11.32 -3.49 -23.33
CA THR A 52 12.49 -2.65 -23.68
C THR A 52 13.72 -2.92 -22.80
N ASP A 53 13.53 -3.50 -21.61
CA ASP A 53 14.61 -3.81 -20.69
C ASP A 53 15.18 -5.22 -20.95
N ALA A 54 16.21 -5.27 -21.81
CA ALA A 54 16.87 -6.51 -22.26
C ALA A 54 17.77 -7.20 -21.20
N GLY A 55 17.73 -6.78 -19.94
CA GLY A 55 18.50 -7.41 -18.87
C GLY A 55 17.98 -8.79 -18.47
N SER A 56 18.85 -9.60 -17.86
CA SER A 56 18.47 -10.85 -17.20
C SER A 56 18.50 -10.64 -15.68
N TRP A 57 17.38 -10.98 -15.06
CA TRP A 57 17.10 -10.74 -13.65
C TRP A 57 16.74 -12.06 -13.00
N ASP A 58 17.20 -12.28 -11.77
CA ASP A 58 16.76 -13.44 -10.99
C ASP A 58 15.33 -13.25 -10.46
N HIS A 59 14.93 -11.98 -10.26
CA HIS A 59 13.58 -11.63 -9.84
C HIS A 59 13.24 -10.17 -10.17
N THR A 60 11.95 -9.89 -10.40
CA THR A 60 11.44 -8.52 -10.50
C THR A 60 10.42 -8.23 -9.40
N PHE A 61 10.52 -7.08 -8.75
CA PHE A 61 9.43 -6.51 -7.97
C PHE A 61 8.76 -5.38 -8.75
N VAL A 62 7.44 -5.30 -8.66
CA VAL A 62 6.65 -4.15 -9.09
C VAL A 62 6.00 -3.55 -7.85
N THR A 63 6.20 -2.26 -7.59
CA THR A 63 5.62 -1.60 -6.41
C THR A 63 4.73 -0.44 -6.83
N LEU A 64 3.55 -0.33 -6.21
CA LEU A 64 2.64 0.81 -6.31
C LEU A 64 2.55 1.50 -4.93
N PRO A 65 2.30 2.83 -4.86
CA PRO A 65 2.30 3.58 -3.61
C PRO A 65 1.09 3.30 -2.70
N GLU A 66 1.09 3.90 -1.51
CA GLU A 66 -0.07 3.89 -0.60
C GLU A 66 -1.25 4.64 -1.23
N PHE A 67 -2.48 4.21 -0.95
CA PHE A 67 -3.75 4.73 -1.46
C PHE A 67 -3.97 4.62 -2.98
N PHE A 68 -3.16 3.85 -3.68
CA PHE A 68 -3.22 3.75 -5.14
C PHE A 68 -4.62 3.39 -5.69
N TRP A 69 -5.36 2.56 -4.95
CA TRP A 69 -6.69 2.08 -5.34
C TRP A 69 -7.84 2.96 -4.85
N ASN A 70 -7.56 3.92 -3.96
CA ASN A 70 -8.59 4.77 -3.37
C ASN A 70 -9.14 5.79 -4.36
N THR A 71 -10.44 6.08 -4.26
CA THR A 71 -10.96 7.38 -4.70
C THR A 71 -10.54 8.42 -3.68
N ARG A 72 -10.49 9.68 -4.08
CA ARG A 72 -10.17 10.76 -3.16
C ARG A 72 -11.29 10.89 -2.12
N TRP A 73 -10.92 11.09 -0.86
CA TRP A 73 -11.88 11.33 0.22
C TRP A 73 -12.72 12.59 0.01
N SER A 74 -12.27 13.54 -0.82
CA SER A 74 -13.08 14.67 -1.26
C SER A 74 -14.33 14.28 -2.08
N ASN A 75 -14.40 13.06 -2.62
CA ASN A 75 -15.56 12.53 -3.35
C ASN A 75 -16.60 11.84 -2.45
N VAL A 76 -16.29 11.72 -1.16
CA VAL A 76 -17.11 11.08 -0.13
C VAL A 76 -17.87 12.17 0.62
N HIS A 77 -19.20 12.22 0.45
CA HIS A 77 -19.99 13.35 0.95
C HIS A 77 -20.63 13.12 2.31
N GLY A 78 -20.68 11.87 2.78
CA GLY A 78 -21.28 11.51 4.05
C GLY A 78 -21.05 10.04 4.40
N GLU A 79 -21.64 9.61 5.51
CA GLU A 79 -21.51 8.26 6.05
C GLU A 79 -21.93 7.15 5.06
N ASP A 80 -23.04 7.33 4.32
CA ASP A 80 -23.49 6.35 3.33
C ASP A 80 -22.43 6.08 2.25
N ASP A 81 -21.69 7.11 1.84
CA ASP A 81 -20.63 6.99 0.84
C ASP A 81 -19.43 6.22 1.40
N ILE A 82 -19.10 6.44 2.68
CA ILE A 82 -18.06 5.67 3.40
C ILE A 82 -18.41 4.18 3.37
N MET A 83 -19.62 3.82 3.76
CA MET A 83 -20.07 2.43 3.84
C MET A 83 -20.07 1.76 2.45
N LYS A 84 -20.61 2.45 1.43
CA LYS A 84 -20.60 1.95 0.04
C LYS A 84 -19.19 1.70 -0.48
N LEU A 85 -18.24 2.59 -0.19
CA LEU A 85 -16.84 2.41 -0.59
C LEU A 85 -16.18 1.24 0.15
N GLY A 86 -16.49 1.05 1.44
CA GLY A 86 -16.08 -0.13 2.21
C GLY A 86 -16.43 -1.44 1.50
N ASP A 87 -17.70 -1.65 1.23
CA ASP A 87 -18.19 -2.85 0.55
C ASP A 87 -17.59 -3.00 -0.86
N PHE A 88 -17.49 -1.88 -1.59
CA PHE A 88 -16.93 -1.85 -2.93
C PHE A 88 -15.46 -2.28 -2.94
N TYR A 89 -14.60 -1.72 -2.09
CA TYR A 89 -13.17 -2.05 -2.09
C TYR A 89 -12.91 -3.49 -1.66
N MET A 90 -13.58 -3.95 -0.59
CA MET A 90 -13.47 -5.33 -0.13
C MET A 90 -13.87 -6.33 -1.21
N SER A 91 -14.84 -5.98 -2.07
CA SER A 91 -15.33 -6.84 -3.14
C SER A 91 -14.51 -6.77 -4.44
N ASN A 92 -13.77 -5.68 -4.70
CA ASN A 92 -13.21 -5.41 -6.04
C ASN A 92 -11.67 -5.33 -6.09
N VAL A 93 -10.99 -4.95 -5.02
CA VAL A 93 -9.52 -4.71 -5.05
C VAL A 93 -8.76 -5.99 -5.40
N SER A 94 -9.12 -7.12 -4.79
CA SER A 94 -8.50 -8.42 -5.10
C SER A 94 -8.62 -8.82 -6.56
N ASP A 95 -9.79 -8.60 -7.18
CA ASP A 95 -10.02 -8.88 -8.60
C ASP A 95 -9.19 -7.98 -9.52
N VAL A 96 -9.05 -6.70 -9.16
CA VAL A 96 -8.22 -5.74 -9.89
C VAL A 96 -6.74 -6.13 -9.82
N VAL A 97 -6.24 -6.53 -8.65
CA VAL A 97 -4.87 -7.00 -8.47
C VAL A 97 -4.63 -8.32 -9.20
N ASN A 98 -5.59 -9.25 -9.17
CA ASN A 98 -5.49 -10.49 -9.94
C ASN A 98 -5.42 -10.23 -11.45
N LYS A 99 -6.22 -9.29 -11.98
CA LYS A 99 -6.12 -8.87 -13.39
C LYS A 99 -4.76 -8.27 -13.73
N LEU A 100 -4.15 -7.52 -12.81
CA LEU A 100 -2.79 -7.02 -12.98
C LEU A 100 -1.80 -8.19 -13.10
N ILE A 101 -1.85 -9.16 -12.19
CA ILE A 101 -0.95 -10.32 -12.19
C ILE A 101 -1.16 -11.17 -13.45
N ASP A 102 -2.41 -11.46 -13.81
CA ASP A 102 -2.79 -12.26 -14.98
C ASP A 102 -2.33 -11.62 -16.31
N ALA A 103 -2.11 -10.31 -16.34
CA ALA A 103 -1.59 -9.62 -17.52
C ALA A 103 -0.11 -9.92 -17.80
N PHE A 104 0.61 -10.54 -16.85
CA PHE A 104 2.04 -10.86 -16.93
C PHE A 104 2.33 -12.30 -16.53
N PRO A 105 1.86 -13.31 -17.29
CA PRO A 105 2.11 -14.71 -16.96
C PRO A 105 3.61 -15.03 -16.95
N ALA A 106 4.06 -15.77 -15.92
CA ALA A 106 5.44 -16.25 -15.86
C ALA A 106 5.72 -17.23 -17.02
N ARG A 107 6.91 -17.11 -17.61
CA ARG A 107 7.39 -18.02 -18.65
C ARG A 107 8.10 -19.20 -18.00
N SER A 108 7.66 -20.41 -18.37
CA SER A 108 8.27 -21.65 -17.87
C SER A 108 9.77 -21.68 -18.21
N GLY A 109 10.60 -21.93 -17.20
CA GLY A 109 12.05 -22.03 -17.33
C GLY A 109 12.81 -20.70 -17.45
N ASP A 110 12.14 -19.55 -17.30
CA ASP A 110 12.74 -18.22 -17.38
C ASP A 110 12.54 -17.44 -16.05
N PRO A 111 13.53 -17.46 -15.14
CA PRO A 111 13.49 -16.72 -13.87
C PRO A 111 13.29 -15.21 -14.05
N SER A 112 13.73 -14.64 -15.18
CA SER A 112 13.58 -13.19 -15.45
C SER A 112 12.14 -12.77 -15.73
N SER A 113 11.24 -13.74 -15.90
CA SER A 113 9.80 -13.51 -16.00
C SER A 113 9.07 -13.56 -14.65
N ALA A 114 9.74 -13.94 -13.56
CA ALA A 114 9.15 -13.97 -12.23
C ALA A 114 8.98 -12.56 -11.66
N ILE A 115 7.76 -12.24 -11.26
CA ILE A 115 7.37 -10.93 -10.73
C ILE A 115 6.63 -11.11 -9.40
N THR A 116 7.07 -10.38 -8.38
CA THR A 116 6.27 -10.11 -7.18
C THR A 116 5.67 -8.71 -7.27
N PHE A 117 4.36 -8.64 -7.13
CA PHE A 117 3.61 -7.39 -7.14
C PHE A 117 3.33 -6.97 -5.71
N LEU A 118 3.87 -5.83 -5.29
CA LEU A 118 3.42 -5.09 -4.12
C LEU A 118 2.41 -4.06 -4.63
N ALA A 119 1.16 -4.47 -4.76
CA ALA A 119 0.20 -3.83 -5.65
C ALA A 119 -0.41 -2.54 -5.06
N GLY A 120 0.31 -1.81 -4.22
CA GLY A 120 -0.17 -0.61 -3.56
C GLY A 120 -1.26 -0.90 -2.55
N THR A 121 -1.70 0.13 -1.85
CA THR A 121 -2.68 -0.02 -0.78
C THR A 121 -4.06 0.49 -1.15
N CYS A 122 -5.05 0.00 -0.41
CA CYS A 122 -6.41 0.53 -0.39
C CYS A 122 -6.82 0.78 1.06
N ALA A 123 -7.33 1.97 1.36
CA ALA A 123 -7.86 2.33 2.67
C ALA A 123 -9.38 2.38 2.69
N THR A 124 -9.99 1.98 3.79
CA THR A 124 -11.42 2.10 4.01
C THR A 124 -11.75 2.20 5.49
N LEU A 125 -13.01 2.50 5.77
CA LEU A 125 -13.57 2.61 7.11
C LEU A 125 -14.72 1.62 7.25
N TYR A 126 -14.84 0.97 8.41
CA TYR A 126 -16.02 0.19 8.78
C TYR A 126 -16.63 0.77 10.05
N ARG A 127 -17.95 0.93 10.06
CA ARG A 127 -18.67 1.47 11.21
C ARG A 127 -18.65 0.49 12.37
N ASP A 128 -18.45 1.01 13.58
CA ASP A 128 -18.65 0.32 14.84
C ASP A 128 -19.90 0.87 15.52
N ASP A 129 -21.02 0.16 15.37
CA ASP A 129 -22.29 0.57 15.96
C ASP A 129 -22.22 0.56 17.51
N ASP A 130 -21.52 -0.42 18.09
CA ASP A 130 -21.40 -0.56 19.55
C ASP A 130 -20.59 0.59 20.16
N GLU A 131 -19.47 0.98 19.55
CA GLU A 131 -18.69 2.14 19.99
C GLU A 131 -19.40 3.46 19.68
N SER A 132 -20.12 3.54 18.56
CA SER A 132 -20.94 4.72 18.22
C SER A 132 -21.97 5.02 19.31
N GLU A 133 -22.62 3.99 19.87
CA GLU A 133 -23.59 4.16 20.95
C GLU A 133 -22.97 4.68 22.26
N LYS A 134 -21.66 4.46 22.47
CA LYS A 134 -20.94 4.84 23.69
C LYS A 134 -20.41 6.28 23.64
N THR A 135 -20.39 6.92 22.48
CA THR A 135 -19.91 8.31 22.38
C THR A 135 -20.92 9.27 23.06
N PRO A 136 -20.46 10.39 23.66
CA PRO A 136 -21.35 11.31 24.38
C PRO A 136 -22.48 11.91 23.54
N CYS A 137 -22.29 12.00 22.22
CA CYS A 137 -23.23 12.58 21.27
C CYS A 137 -23.86 11.55 20.33
N HIS A 138 -23.56 10.25 20.51
CA HIS A 138 -23.86 9.20 19.53
C HIS A 138 -23.29 9.49 18.13
N ASP A 139 -22.14 10.18 18.08
CA ASP A 139 -21.37 10.41 16.87
C ASP A 139 -20.85 9.05 16.34
N PRO A 140 -20.90 8.81 15.02
CA PRO A 140 -20.42 7.55 14.44
C PRO A 140 -18.93 7.31 14.72
N VAL A 141 -18.63 6.08 15.11
CA VAL A 141 -17.27 5.56 15.25
C VAL A 141 -16.98 4.60 14.11
N PHE A 142 -15.82 4.76 13.51
CA PHE A 142 -15.29 3.93 12.45
C PHE A 142 -13.94 3.38 12.84
N HIS A 143 -13.68 2.17 12.39
CA HIS A 143 -12.34 1.60 12.39
C HIS A 143 -11.72 1.74 11.01
N ALA A 144 -10.42 2.05 11.00
CA ALA A 144 -9.65 2.15 9.77
C ALA A 144 -9.03 0.82 9.37
N VAL A 145 -9.06 0.54 8.08
CA VAL A 145 -8.27 -0.52 7.45
C VAL A 145 -7.57 0.07 6.26
N ASN A 146 -6.25 -0.08 6.17
CA ASN A 146 -5.49 0.24 4.98
C ASN A 146 -4.60 -0.95 4.69
N TRP A 147 -4.74 -1.60 3.54
CA TRP A 147 -4.06 -2.86 3.27
C TRP A 147 -3.41 -2.89 1.90
N LEU A 148 -2.26 -3.56 1.84
CA LEU A 148 -1.58 -3.91 0.61
C LEU A 148 -1.92 -5.35 0.22
N LEU A 149 -2.19 -5.60 -1.06
CA LEU A 149 -2.21 -6.95 -1.60
C LEU A 149 -0.90 -7.26 -2.32
N CYS A 150 -0.30 -8.39 -1.97
CA CYS A 150 0.88 -8.92 -2.60
C CYS A 150 0.57 -10.24 -3.30
N GLY A 151 1.10 -10.40 -4.51
CA GLY A 151 0.90 -11.60 -5.33
C GLY A 151 2.09 -11.86 -6.24
N GLN A 152 2.15 -13.07 -6.79
CA GLN A 152 3.23 -13.51 -7.66
C GLN A 152 2.68 -14.17 -8.92
N ASN A 153 3.23 -13.82 -10.08
CA ASN A 153 2.79 -14.41 -11.36
C ASN A 153 3.30 -15.84 -11.60
N THR A 154 4.19 -16.34 -10.74
CA THR A 154 4.71 -17.71 -10.77
C THR A 154 3.82 -18.68 -10.02
N ARG A 155 2.88 -18.18 -9.21
CA ARG A 155 2.02 -19.00 -8.35
C ARG A 155 0.74 -19.38 -9.08
N SER A 156 0.57 -20.66 -9.37
CA SER A 156 -0.59 -21.18 -10.11
C SER A 156 -1.90 -21.11 -9.34
N ASP A 157 -1.84 -20.99 -8.01
CA ASP A 157 -3.00 -20.90 -7.11
C ASP A 157 -3.59 -19.48 -7.02
N LYS A 158 -3.03 -18.50 -7.76
CA LYS A 158 -3.39 -17.08 -7.68
C LYS A 158 -3.44 -16.56 -6.25
N SER A 159 -2.56 -17.07 -5.39
CA SER A 159 -2.54 -16.67 -4.00
C SER A 159 -2.31 -15.16 -3.89
N LEU A 160 -3.15 -14.51 -3.10
CA LEU A 160 -2.90 -13.15 -2.63
C LEU A 160 -2.62 -13.22 -1.14
N THR A 161 -1.70 -12.37 -0.70
CA THR A 161 -1.46 -12.15 0.70
C THR A 161 -1.65 -10.68 1.02
N MET A 162 -2.36 -10.42 2.11
CA MET A 162 -2.73 -9.11 2.58
C MET A 162 -1.79 -8.67 3.71
N TRP A 163 -1.24 -7.46 3.58
CA TRP A 163 -0.50 -6.79 4.63
C TRP A 163 -1.23 -5.52 5.07
N PRO A 164 -1.81 -5.48 6.29
CA PRO A 164 -2.52 -4.31 6.79
C PRO A 164 -1.53 -3.27 7.34
N LYS A 165 -1.88 -1.99 7.29
CA LYS A 165 -1.26 -0.88 8.02
C LYS A 165 -1.80 -0.86 9.44
N ARG A 166 -0.98 -0.53 10.43
CA ARG A 166 -1.40 -0.48 11.84
C ARG A 166 -1.76 0.89 12.34
N TYR A 167 -1.04 1.92 11.90
CA TYR A 167 -1.21 3.27 12.45
C TYR A 167 -1.90 4.19 11.47
N VAL A 168 -2.95 4.88 11.91
CA VAL A 168 -3.69 5.82 11.07
C VAL A 168 -3.04 7.19 11.15
N SER A 169 -2.77 7.78 9.98
CA SER A 169 -2.22 9.14 9.92
C SER A 169 -3.33 10.17 9.88
N THR A 170 -2.98 11.39 10.27
CA THR A 170 -3.88 12.55 10.23
C THR A 170 -4.31 12.94 8.82
N ILE A 171 -3.69 12.36 7.79
CA ILE A 171 -3.95 12.63 6.38
C ILE A 171 -4.62 11.46 5.65
N ASP A 172 -4.88 10.34 6.33
CA ASP A 172 -5.35 9.10 5.66
C ASP A 172 -6.77 9.22 5.10
N PHE A 173 -7.61 10.05 5.72
CA PHE A 173 -9.05 10.17 5.45
C PHE A 173 -9.47 11.63 5.24
N PHE A 174 -10.11 12.22 6.25
CA PHE A 174 -10.68 13.58 6.22
C PHE A 174 -9.86 14.55 7.08
N PRO A 175 -10.01 15.87 6.88
CA PRO A 175 -9.41 16.86 7.77
C PRO A 175 -9.85 16.66 9.22
N GLN A 176 -8.87 16.66 10.12
CA GLN A 176 -9.13 16.58 11.56
C GLN A 176 -9.78 17.87 12.07
N VAL A 177 -10.60 17.72 13.10
CA VAL A 177 -11.23 18.84 13.81
C VAL A 177 -10.81 18.88 15.27
N GLU A 178 -10.62 20.10 15.78
CA GLU A 178 -10.32 20.33 17.19
C GLU A 178 -11.60 20.28 18.05
N GLY A 179 -11.46 19.98 19.35
CA GLY A 179 -12.56 20.07 20.32
C GLY A 179 -13.47 18.85 20.43
N HIS A 180 -13.30 17.85 19.57
CA HIS A 180 -14.09 16.60 19.55
C HIS A 180 -13.28 15.35 19.92
N ALA A 181 -12.10 15.53 20.51
CA ALA A 181 -11.15 14.43 20.73
C ALA A 181 -11.72 13.33 21.65
N ILE A 182 -11.73 12.10 21.14
CA ILE A 182 -11.98 10.89 21.90
C ILE A 182 -10.65 10.11 22.00
N PRO A 183 -10.26 9.60 23.19
CA PRO A 183 -9.06 8.78 23.32
C PRO A 183 -9.04 7.61 22.33
N GLY A 184 -7.89 7.37 21.69
CA GLY A 184 -7.71 6.30 20.70
C GLY A 184 -8.34 6.59 19.33
N HIS A 185 -8.84 7.81 19.10
CA HIS A 185 -9.54 8.16 17.87
C HIS A 185 -9.09 9.52 17.31
N ILE A 186 -9.06 9.59 15.99
CA ILE A 186 -8.97 10.80 15.19
C ILE A 186 -10.38 11.29 14.90
N SER A 187 -10.69 12.52 15.29
CA SER A 187 -12.01 13.12 15.03
C SER A 187 -11.96 13.97 13.78
N VAL A 188 -12.93 13.78 12.89
CA VAL A 188 -13.00 14.46 11.59
C VAL A 188 -14.40 15.00 11.33
N GLN A 189 -14.51 15.95 10.41
CA GLN A 189 -15.78 16.46 9.95
C GLN A 189 -15.99 16.09 8.47
N LEU A 190 -17.13 15.45 8.20
CA LEU A 190 -17.56 15.12 6.85
C LEU A 190 -18.07 16.38 6.11
N PRO A 191 -18.16 16.36 4.76
CA PRO A 191 -18.62 17.52 4.00
C PRO A 191 -20.03 18.02 4.34
N ASP A 192 -20.91 17.15 4.84
CA ASP A 192 -22.25 17.50 5.31
C ASP A 192 -22.27 18.14 6.72
N GLY A 193 -21.10 18.25 7.36
CA GLY A 193 -20.92 18.82 8.68
C GLY A 193 -20.98 17.81 9.84
N GLN A 194 -21.31 16.54 9.58
CA GLN A 194 -21.33 15.48 10.59
C GLN A 194 -19.92 15.24 11.16
N ILE A 195 -19.84 15.08 12.48
CA ILE A 195 -18.60 14.68 13.15
C ILE A 195 -18.58 13.15 13.19
N VAL A 196 -17.45 12.56 12.84
CA VAL A 196 -17.20 11.12 12.98
C VAL A 196 -15.83 10.88 13.60
N HIS A 197 -15.68 9.75 14.27
CA HIS A 197 -14.45 9.34 14.93
C HIS A 197 -13.87 8.12 14.23
N ILE A 198 -12.57 8.16 13.95
CA ILE A 198 -11.83 7.09 13.26
C ILE A 198 -10.78 6.56 14.24
N GLY A 199 -10.75 5.25 14.50
CA GLY A 199 -9.70 4.65 15.34
C GLY A 199 -8.30 5.04 14.86
N ASP A 200 -7.41 5.43 15.76
CA ASP A 200 -6.03 5.86 15.43
C ASP A 200 -5.10 4.70 15.08
N SER A 201 -5.59 3.47 15.23
CA SER A 201 -4.89 2.23 14.94
C SER A 201 -5.85 1.17 14.40
N SER A 202 -5.31 0.19 13.68
CA SER A 202 -6.04 -0.92 13.09
C SER A 202 -5.65 -2.25 13.74
N GLU A 203 -6.65 -3.03 14.13
CA GLU A 203 -6.46 -4.36 14.72
C GLU A 203 -6.40 -5.48 13.65
N VAL A 204 -6.65 -5.17 12.38
CA VAL A 204 -6.66 -6.13 11.27
C VAL A 204 -5.31 -6.83 11.14
N SER A 205 -5.32 -8.17 11.12
CA SER A 205 -4.11 -9.00 11.00
C SER A 205 -3.83 -9.39 9.55
N ALA A 206 -2.59 -9.74 9.27
CA ALA A 206 -2.19 -10.26 7.97
C ALA A 206 -2.91 -11.56 7.62
N GLU A 207 -3.14 -11.76 6.33
CA GLU A 207 -3.80 -12.95 5.82
C GLU A 207 -3.10 -13.43 4.53
N SER A 208 -3.04 -14.74 4.31
CA SER A 208 -2.72 -15.28 2.98
C SER A 208 -3.79 -16.26 2.53
N LEU A 209 -4.24 -16.10 1.30
CA LEU A 209 -5.06 -17.09 0.61
C LEU A 209 -4.15 -17.94 -0.29
N ASN A 210 -3.99 -19.22 0.04
CA ASN A 210 -3.21 -20.19 -0.72
C ASN A 210 -4.16 -21.24 -1.32
N GLY A 211 -4.69 -20.96 -2.51
CA GLY A 211 -5.77 -21.75 -3.10
C GLY A 211 -7.07 -21.62 -2.30
N ILE A 212 -7.43 -22.65 -1.54
CA ILE A 212 -8.61 -22.65 -0.65
C ILE A 212 -8.25 -22.47 0.84
N VAL A 213 -6.96 -22.42 1.16
CA VAL A 213 -6.48 -22.34 2.55
C VAL A 213 -6.22 -20.88 2.90
N VAL A 214 -6.82 -20.41 3.99
CA VAL A 214 -6.55 -19.10 4.58
C VAL A 214 -5.60 -19.27 5.76
N THR A 215 -4.55 -18.47 5.82
CA THR A 215 -3.57 -18.45 6.93
C THR A 215 -3.47 -17.06 7.53
N ASP A 216 -3.13 -17.00 8.81
CA ASP A 216 -2.99 -15.79 9.65
C ASP A 216 -1.61 -15.13 9.58
N TYR A 217 -0.91 -15.31 8.47
CA TYR A 217 0.41 -14.73 8.23
C TYR A 217 0.55 -14.23 6.79
N PHE A 218 1.46 -13.28 6.60
CA PHE A 218 1.88 -12.72 5.32
C PHE A 218 2.96 -13.57 4.68
N THR A 219 2.72 -14.03 3.45
CA THR A 219 3.70 -14.81 2.67
C THR A 219 4.72 -13.87 2.04
N ASN A 220 5.89 -13.74 2.67
CA ASN A 220 6.87 -12.69 2.37
C ASN A 220 8.15 -13.22 1.74
N THR A 221 8.05 -14.20 0.84
CA THR A 221 9.20 -14.82 0.18
C THR A 221 9.17 -14.65 -1.34
N TYR A 222 10.34 -14.61 -1.97
CA TYR A 222 10.55 -14.49 -3.42
C TYR A 222 11.76 -15.32 -3.89
N ALA A 223 11.84 -15.63 -5.18
CA ALA A 223 13.00 -16.25 -5.86
C ALA A 223 13.82 -17.25 -5.02
N GLY A 224 13.21 -18.41 -4.71
CA GLY A 224 13.85 -19.45 -3.90
C GLY A 224 13.86 -19.10 -2.41
N ASP A 225 12.70 -18.69 -1.89
CA ASP A 225 12.42 -18.47 -0.47
C ASP A 225 13.19 -17.33 0.22
N LYS A 226 13.72 -16.38 -0.55
CA LYS A 226 14.34 -15.17 0.01
C LYS A 226 13.29 -14.25 0.61
N PRO A 227 13.52 -13.66 1.79
CA PRO A 227 12.48 -12.91 2.45
C PRO A 227 12.56 -11.40 2.19
N PHE A 228 11.39 -10.75 2.23
CA PHE A 228 11.24 -9.30 2.20
C PHE A 228 10.26 -8.83 3.27
N SER A 229 10.29 -7.55 3.64
CA SER A 229 9.29 -6.93 4.52
C SER A 229 8.67 -5.72 3.86
N ILE A 230 7.54 -5.28 4.41
CA ILE A 230 6.81 -4.10 3.95
C ILE A 230 6.45 -3.28 5.19
N ASP A 231 6.77 -2.00 5.15
CA ASP A 231 6.24 -1.01 6.07
C ASP A 231 5.31 -0.06 5.28
N ILE A 232 4.14 0.22 5.84
CA ILE A 232 3.15 1.12 5.24
C ILE A 232 3.15 2.45 6.01
N CYS A 233 3.76 3.47 5.41
CA CYS A 233 3.77 4.85 5.93
C CYS A 233 4.13 4.94 7.42
N LEU A 234 3.20 5.27 8.31
CA LEU A 234 3.47 5.40 9.76
C LEU A 234 3.98 4.12 10.43
N ASP A 235 3.77 2.95 9.84
CA ASP A 235 4.32 1.69 10.36
C ASP A 235 5.86 1.69 10.33
N TYR A 236 6.47 2.44 9.40
CA TYR A 236 7.93 2.51 9.21
C TYR A 236 8.64 3.20 10.39
N PHE A 237 8.08 4.28 10.91
CA PHE A 237 8.61 5.00 12.08
C PHE A 237 7.51 5.76 12.83
N THR A 238 7.45 5.55 14.15
CA THR A 238 6.86 6.55 15.05
C THR A 238 7.88 7.63 15.40
N GLN A 239 7.40 8.81 15.79
CA GLN A 239 8.24 9.94 16.17
C GLN A 239 9.36 9.50 17.15
N GLY A 240 10.63 9.80 16.80
CA GLY A 240 11.78 9.55 17.68
C GLY A 240 12.68 8.36 17.32
N ASN A 241 12.54 7.76 16.12
CA ASN A 241 13.32 6.58 15.68
C ASN A 241 13.11 5.34 16.54
N VAL A 242 11.98 5.26 17.23
CA VAL A 242 11.58 4.09 18.01
C VAL A 242 10.58 3.33 17.14
N ARG A 243 10.78 2.01 17.04
CA ARG A 243 9.77 1.17 16.39
C ARG A 243 8.45 1.36 17.14
N PRO A 244 7.32 1.44 16.43
CA PRO A 244 6.03 1.53 17.10
C PRO A 244 5.86 0.38 18.11
N ALA A 245 5.10 0.63 19.18
CA ALA A 245 4.74 -0.42 20.12
C ALA A 245 4.07 -1.59 19.36
N GLY A 246 4.39 -2.82 19.75
CA GLY A 246 3.82 -4.01 19.10
C GLY A 246 4.46 -4.41 17.76
N TRP A 247 5.60 -3.80 17.41
CA TRP A 247 6.41 -4.25 16.28
C TRP A 247 6.73 -5.75 16.30
N GLU A 248 6.99 -6.34 17.48
CA GLU A 248 7.27 -7.78 17.57
C GLU A 248 6.07 -8.63 17.16
N GLN A 249 4.83 -8.16 17.40
CA GLN A 249 3.63 -8.83 16.92
C GLN A 249 3.53 -8.76 15.39
N ARG A 250 3.96 -7.64 14.79
CA ARG A 250 4.04 -7.49 13.32
C ARG A 250 5.02 -8.46 12.70
N VAL A 251 6.20 -8.62 13.30
CA VAL A 251 7.16 -9.63 12.84
C VAL A 251 6.60 -11.05 12.98
N ALA A 252 5.73 -11.31 13.97
CA ALA A 252 5.10 -12.62 14.15
C ALA A 252 4.09 -12.95 13.04
N GLU A 253 3.51 -11.94 12.39
CA GLU A 253 2.62 -12.09 11.23
C GLU A 253 3.37 -12.33 9.92
N LEU A 254 4.71 -12.29 9.90
CA LEU A 254 5.50 -12.65 8.71
C LEU A 254 5.82 -14.14 8.70
N GLN A 255 5.68 -14.80 7.54
CA GLN A 255 6.14 -16.18 7.36
C GLN A 255 7.64 -16.31 7.67
N SER A 256 8.44 -15.40 7.13
CA SER A 256 9.86 -15.26 7.43
C SER A 256 10.10 -13.99 8.24
N LYS A 257 10.63 -14.16 9.45
CA LYS A 257 10.81 -13.08 10.44
C LYS A 257 12.01 -12.16 10.17
N SER A 258 12.83 -12.49 9.18
CA SER A 258 13.99 -11.71 8.75
C SER A 258 13.83 -11.34 7.29
N SER A 259 14.35 -10.20 6.86
CA SER A 259 14.22 -9.70 5.48
C SER A 259 15.57 -9.28 4.90
N ASP A 260 15.77 -9.54 3.60
CA ASP A 260 16.92 -9.01 2.85
C ASP A 260 16.61 -7.61 2.29
N ILE A 261 15.34 -7.37 1.93
CA ILE A 261 14.85 -6.11 1.37
C ILE A 261 13.65 -5.66 2.20
N ASP A 262 13.63 -4.39 2.55
CA ASP A 262 12.46 -3.74 3.12
C ASP A 262 11.84 -2.76 2.13
N PHE A 263 10.51 -2.78 2.03
CA PHE A 263 9.75 -1.88 1.17
C PHE A 263 8.93 -0.91 2.01
N LEU A 264 9.25 0.38 1.92
CA LEU A 264 8.42 1.45 2.44
C LEU A 264 7.41 1.87 1.37
N ILE A 265 6.16 1.44 1.52
CA ILE A 265 5.04 1.87 0.69
C ILE A 265 4.35 3.02 1.41
N ALA A 266 4.40 4.22 0.83
CA ALA A 266 4.09 5.44 1.56
C ALA A 266 3.24 6.42 0.76
N CYS A 267 2.63 7.33 1.50
CA CYS A 267 2.09 8.59 1.02
C CYS A 267 2.54 9.69 2.01
N GLY A 268 3.66 10.34 1.69
CA GLY A 268 4.20 11.45 2.46
C GLY A 268 5.09 11.07 3.64
N MET A 269 5.40 9.78 3.82
CA MET A 269 6.36 9.33 4.84
C MET A 269 7.79 9.49 4.33
N PRO A 270 8.60 10.45 4.82
CA PRO A 270 10.00 10.56 4.44
C PRO A 270 10.83 9.46 5.10
N VAL A 271 12.04 9.24 4.56
CA VAL A 271 13.11 8.58 5.30
C VAL A 271 14.04 9.61 5.92
N SER A 272 14.78 9.22 6.95
CA SER A 272 15.89 10.02 7.45
C SER A 272 17.01 10.13 6.40
N GLU A 273 17.85 11.16 6.53
CA GLU A 273 19.00 11.37 5.65
C GLU A 273 20.30 11.40 6.50
N PRO A 274 21.11 10.33 6.52
CA PRO A 274 20.91 9.04 5.82
C PRO A 274 19.81 8.18 6.47
N PRO A 275 19.18 7.26 5.72
CA PRO A 275 18.14 6.40 6.28
C PRO A 275 18.73 5.46 7.31
N GLN A 276 17.96 5.19 8.35
CA GLN A 276 18.27 4.14 9.32
C GLN A 276 17.94 2.77 8.74
N ASN A 277 18.69 1.75 9.17
CA ASN A 277 18.45 0.38 8.72
C ASN A 277 17.30 -0.24 9.56
N PRO A 278 16.11 -0.51 8.98
CA PRO A 278 14.90 -0.91 9.70
C PRO A 278 14.91 -2.36 10.19
N GLY A 279 16.06 -3.02 10.31
CA GLY A 279 16.11 -4.42 10.78
C GLY A 279 17.34 -5.21 10.39
N GLY A 280 18.44 -4.53 10.05
CA GLY A 280 19.62 -5.20 9.49
C GLY A 280 19.43 -5.65 8.04
N VAL A 281 18.46 -5.08 7.31
CA VAL A 281 18.21 -5.41 5.90
C VAL A 281 19.37 -4.95 5.02
N LYS A 282 19.53 -5.57 3.85
CA LYS A 282 20.55 -5.19 2.87
C LYS A 282 20.11 -4.00 2.03
N PHE A 283 18.81 -3.88 1.79
CA PHE A 283 18.24 -2.83 0.97
C PHE A 283 16.95 -2.28 1.57
N LEU A 284 16.74 -0.97 1.39
CA LEU A 284 15.48 -0.29 1.63
C LEU A 284 15.02 0.32 0.31
N VAL A 285 13.78 0.08 -0.08
CA VAL A 285 13.15 0.70 -1.24
C VAL A 285 11.91 1.45 -0.80
N ARG A 286 11.85 2.74 -1.12
CA ARG A 286 10.73 3.62 -0.84
C ARG A 286 9.95 3.91 -2.11
N ASN A 287 8.64 3.72 -2.06
CA ASN A 287 7.68 4.17 -3.08
C ASN A 287 6.65 5.07 -2.40
N ASP A 288 6.77 6.37 -2.65
CA ASP A 288 5.95 7.43 -2.08
C ASP A 288 4.98 7.99 -3.11
N GLY A 289 3.71 8.01 -2.72
CA GLY A 289 2.56 8.52 -3.43
C GLY A 289 2.40 10.05 -3.42
N MET A 290 3.26 10.81 -2.75
CA MET A 290 3.17 12.28 -2.76
C MET A 290 3.78 12.89 -4.02
N PRO A 291 3.30 14.05 -4.52
CA PRO A 291 3.82 14.70 -5.73
C PRO A 291 5.13 15.47 -5.46
N VAL A 292 6.15 14.78 -4.97
CA VAL A 292 7.45 15.35 -4.59
C VAL A 292 8.58 14.90 -5.52
N ALA A 293 9.68 15.64 -5.54
CA ALA A 293 10.80 15.38 -6.46
C ALA A 293 11.46 13.99 -6.30
N SER A 294 11.25 13.30 -5.17
CA SER A 294 11.86 12.01 -4.85
C SER A 294 10.82 10.98 -4.40
N GLN A 295 9.84 10.73 -5.26
CA GLN A 295 8.78 9.72 -5.04
C GLN A 295 9.31 8.29 -4.88
N CYS A 296 10.31 7.88 -5.66
CA CYS A 296 10.88 6.54 -5.55
C CYS A 296 12.37 6.66 -5.24
N GLN A 297 12.83 5.94 -4.22
CA GLN A 297 14.22 5.96 -3.76
C GLN A 297 14.63 4.57 -3.28
N ALA A 298 15.92 4.25 -3.34
CA ALA A 298 16.44 3.01 -2.78
C ALA A 298 17.83 3.23 -2.18
N TRP A 299 18.16 2.44 -1.15
CA TRP A 299 19.45 2.46 -0.48
C TRP A 299 19.94 1.05 -0.26
N SER A 300 21.26 0.88 -0.32
CA SER A 300 21.96 -0.32 0.13
C SER A 300 22.61 -0.05 1.49
N PHE A 301 22.62 -1.05 2.36
CA PHE A 301 23.27 -0.99 3.66
C PHE A 301 24.49 -1.91 3.68
N SER A 302 25.66 -1.34 3.96
CA SER A 302 26.90 -2.11 4.15
C SER A 302 27.79 -1.43 5.18
N ALA A 303 28.41 -2.22 6.07
CA ALA A 303 29.32 -1.72 7.12
C ALA A 303 28.74 -0.55 7.94
N GLY A 304 27.44 -0.59 8.25
CA GLY A 304 26.75 0.45 9.02
C GLY A 304 26.47 1.76 8.26
N LYS A 305 26.66 1.79 6.93
CA LYS A 305 26.38 2.95 6.08
C LYS A 305 25.26 2.67 5.10
N ALA A 306 24.37 3.65 4.93
CA ALA A 306 23.42 3.69 3.83
C ALA A 306 24.06 4.36 2.61
N THR A 307 23.94 3.74 1.43
CA THR A 307 24.40 4.29 0.15
C THR A 307 23.23 4.32 -0.83
N PRO A 308 22.87 5.49 -1.41
CA PRO A 308 21.81 5.57 -2.40
C PRO A 308 22.08 4.66 -3.60
N VAL A 309 21.04 3.96 -4.05
CA VAL A 309 21.05 3.17 -5.28
C VAL A 309 20.57 4.06 -6.41
N ALA A 310 21.29 4.06 -7.53
CA ALA A 310 20.96 4.88 -8.68
C ALA A 310 19.59 4.50 -9.27
N ALA A 311 18.74 5.52 -9.45
CA ALA A 311 17.47 5.41 -10.15
C ALA A 311 17.68 5.55 -11.66
N THR A 312 16.95 4.77 -12.45
CA THR A 312 16.79 4.98 -13.90
C THR A 312 15.30 5.02 -14.24
N ASN A 313 14.90 5.80 -15.24
CA ASN A 313 13.48 5.93 -15.60
C ASN A 313 13.23 5.20 -16.93
N PRO A 314 12.89 3.90 -16.92
CA PRO A 314 12.58 3.17 -18.15
C PRO A 314 11.33 3.70 -18.86
N THR A 315 10.39 4.30 -18.14
CA THR A 315 9.27 5.06 -18.72
C THR A 315 9.01 6.34 -17.90
N ALA A 316 8.00 7.11 -18.31
CA ALA A 316 7.59 8.31 -17.58
C ALA A 316 7.09 8.01 -16.16
N ASN A 317 6.51 6.81 -15.93
CA ASN A 317 5.84 6.46 -14.69
C ASN A 317 6.51 5.32 -13.92
N PHE A 318 7.54 4.66 -14.48
CA PHE A 318 8.32 3.68 -13.73
C PHE A 318 9.72 4.19 -13.45
N VAL A 319 10.12 4.07 -12.20
CA VAL A 319 11.50 4.20 -11.74
C VAL A 319 12.05 2.80 -11.49
N ARG A 320 13.27 2.56 -11.97
CA ARG A 320 13.97 1.28 -11.85
C ARG A 320 15.19 1.40 -10.94
N PHE A 321 15.30 0.44 -10.02
CA PHE A 321 16.48 0.16 -9.22
C PHE A 321 17.01 -1.24 -9.53
N LEU A 322 18.33 -1.40 -9.49
CA LEU A 322 19.02 -2.68 -9.64
C LEU A 322 19.78 -2.96 -8.34
N LEU A 323 19.44 -4.08 -7.68
CA LEU A 323 20.01 -4.53 -6.41
C LEU A 323 20.82 -5.81 -6.59
#